data_AF-A0A929YLQ7-F1
#
_entry.id   AF-A0A929YLQ7-F1
#
_cell.length_a   1.000
_cell.length_b   1.000
_cell.length_c   1.000
_cell.angle_alpha   90.00
_cell.angle_beta   90.00
_cell.angle_gamma   90.00
#
_symmetry.space_group_name_H-M   'P 1'
#
loop_
_entity.id
_entity.type
_entity.pdbx_description
1 polymer ?
#
loop_
_entity_poly.entity_id
_entity_poly.type
_entity_poly.pdbx_seq_one_letter_code
_entity_poly.pdbx_strand_id
1 'polypeptide(L)' 'MIKVITSPTCGYCHALTDWLEQKNLEYVELDASNFPGISAVPVTIITDESDKNPIQVLGFDREGILNALDKIKAI' A
#
# COMPACT_ATOMS: atom_id res chain seq x y z
N MET A 1 8.07 5.58 -2.42
CA MET A 1 7.65 4.36 -3.14
C MET A 1 6.41 3.76 -2.49
N ILE A 2 5.52 3.10 -3.25
CA ILE A 2 4.34 2.40 -2.71
C ILE A 2 4.56 0.88 -2.83
N LYS A 3 4.32 0.14 -1.75
CA LYS A 3 4.34 -1.33 -1.72
C LYS A 3 3.00 -1.81 -1.19
N VAL A 4 2.35 -2.73 -1.90
CA VAL A 4 1.05 -3.30 -1.52
C VAL A 4 1.23 -4.76 -1.17
N ILE A 5 1.04 -5.10 0.09
CA ILE A 5 0.94 -6.48 0.51
C ILE A 5 -0.46 -6.99 0.16
N THR A 6 -0.50 -8.00 -0.71
CA THR A 6 -1.70 -8.51 -1.36
C THR A 6 -1.75 -10.04 -1.33
N SER A 7 -2.92 -10.58 -1.65
CA SER A 7 -3.13 -12.01 -1.87
C SER A 7 -4.09 -12.21 -3.05
N PRO A 8 -3.92 -13.24 -3.89
CA PRO A 8 -4.76 -13.47 -5.07
C PRO A 8 -6.26 -13.58 -4.76
N THR A 9 -6.60 -14.05 -3.55
CA THR A 9 -7.99 -14.33 -3.13
C THR A 9 -8.67 -13.16 -2.43
N CYS A 10 -7.98 -12.03 -2.26
CA CYS A 10 -8.44 -10.89 -1.48
C CYS A 10 -9.18 -9.86 -2.36
N GLY A 11 -10.52 -9.78 -2.25
CA GLY A 11 -11.33 -8.84 -3.03
C GLY A 11 -10.98 -7.36 -2.78
N TYR A 12 -10.66 -6.98 -1.55
CA TYR A 12 -10.21 -5.61 -1.23
C TYR A 12 -8.82 -5.30 -1.78
N CYS A 13 -8.00 -6.32 -2.03
CA CYS A 13 -6.68 -6.13 -2.61
C CYS A 13 -6.80 -5.76 -4.08
N HIS A 14 -7.68 -6.44 -4.84
CA HIS A 14 -8.02 -6.06 -6.22
C HIS A 14 -8.60 -4.64 -6.29
N ALA A 15 -9.51 -4.29 -5.38
CA ALA A 15 -10.07 -2.94 -5.32
C ALA A 15 -8.99 -1.86 -5.05
N LEU A 16 -7.98 -2.18 -4.24
CA LEU A 16 -6.87 -1.28 -3.95
C LEU A 16 -5.96 -1.11 -5.16
N THR A 17 -5.53 -2.20 -5.80
CA THR A 17 -4.64 -2.15 -6.97
C THR A 17 -5.32 -1.42 -8.13
N ASP A 18 -6.59 -1.73 -8.42
CA ASP A 18 -7.37 -1.05 -9.46
C ASP A 18 -7.46 0.45 -9.19
N TRP A 19 -7.65 0.85 -7.93
CA TRP A 19 -7.72 2.25 -7.55
C TRP A 19 -6.36 2.95 -7.71
N LEU A 20 -5.24 2.29 -7.36
CA LEU A 20 -3.90 2.82 -7.56
C LEU A 20 -3.58 3.00 -9.04
N GLU A 21 -3.96 2.04 -9.88
CA GLU A 21 -3.84 2.13 -11.35
C GLU A 21 -4.67 3.28 -11.92
N GLN A 22 -5.93 3.43 -11.49
CA GLN A 22 -6.79 4.56 -11.89
C GLN A 22 -6.20 5.92 -11.49
N LYS A 23 -5.43 5.96 -10.41
CA LYS A 23 -4.71 7.16 -9.95
C LYS A 23 -3.34 7.32 -10.62
N ASN A 24 -2.95 6.39 -11.48
CA ASN A 24 -1.66 6.35 -12.16
C ASN A 24 -0.48 6.41 -11.16
N LEU A 25 -0.65 5.71 -10.02
CA LEU A 25 0.35 5.59 -8.97
C LEU A 25 1.12 4.29 -9.16
N GLU A 26 2.45 4.37 -9.24
CA GLU A 26 3.31 3.19 -9.30
C GLU A 26 3.38 2.50 -7.93
N TYR A 27 3.19 1.18 -7.94
CA TYR A 27 3.28 0.34 -6.75
C TYR A 27 3.95 -0.99 -7.05
N VAL A 28 4.46 -1.64 -6.00
CA VAL A 28 4.99 -3.00 -6.06
C VAL A 28 4.12 -3.92 -5.22
N GLU A 29 3.70 -5.04 -5.81
CA GLU A 29 2.94 -6.07 -5.10
C GLU A 29 3.88 -7.00 -4.32
N LEU A 30 3.49 -7.30 -3.08
CA LEU A 30 4.18 -8.21 -2.19
C LEU A 30 3.21 -9.31 -1.76
N ASP A 31 3.57 -10.58 -1.97
CA ASP A 31 2.71 -11.69 -1.57
C ASP A 31 2.65 -11.81 -0.04
N ALA A 32 1.44 -11.81 0.51
CA ALA A 32 1.18 -11.89 1.94
C ALA A 32 1.76 -13.14 2.60
N SER A 33 1.91 -14.25 1.88
CA SER A 33 2.48 -15.50 2.40
C SER A 33 3.94 -15.35 2.85
N ASN A 34 4.65 -14.33 2.34
CA ASN A 34 6.01 -14.01 2.75
C ASN A 34 6.08 -13.20 4.05
N PHE A 35 4.94 -12.81 4.62
CA PHE A 35 4.84 -11.95 5.79
C PHE A 35 4.02 -12.67 6.87
N PRO A 36 4.62 -13.52 7.71
CA PRO A 36 3.88 -14.27 8.74
C PRO A 36 3.34 -13.41 9.90
N GLY A 37 3.60 -12.09 9.91
CA GLY A 37 3.22 -11.17 10.98
C GLY A 37 2.02 -10.24 10.66
N ILE A 38 1.44 -10.35 9.48
CA ILE A 38 0.28 -9.53 9.07
C ILE A 38 -1.01 -10.30 9.31
N SER A 39 -1.93 -9.67 10.03
CA SER A 39 -3.23 -10.25 10.37
C SER A 39 -4.31 -9.99 9.33
N ALA A 40 -4.07 -9.06 8.40
CA ALA A 40 -5.04 -8.63 7.40
C ALA A 40 -4.34 -8.12 6.14
N VAL A 41 -5.03 -8.24 5.01
CA VAL A 41 -4.67 -7.67 3.71
C VAL A 41 -5.89 -6.95 3.10
N PRO A 42 -5.69 -5.92 2.27
CA PRO A 42 -4.40 -5.38 1.84
C PRO A 42 -3.70 -4.54 2.91
N VAL A 43 -2.38 -4.42 2.81
CA VAL A 43 -1.58 -3.45 3.58
C VAL A 43 -0.77 -2.61 2.61
N THR A 44 -0.90 -1.30 2.69
CA THR A 44 -0.12 -0.38 1.87
C THR A 44 1.02 0.19 2.70
N ILE A 45 2.25 0.05 2.22
CA ILE A 45 3.44 0.63 2.82
C ILE A 45 3.93 1.73 1.89
N ILE A 46 4.05 2.95 2.40
CA ILE A 46 4.45 4.13 1.64
C ILE A 46 5.72 4.67 2.27
N THR A 47 6.78 4.77 1.47
CA THR A 47 8.11 5.28 1.85
C THR A 47 8.47 6.52 1.03
N ASP A 48 9.47 7.28 1.47
CA ASP A 48 10.10 8.30 0.63
C ASP A 48 10.91 7.70 -0.54
N GLU A 49 11.53 8.55 -1.36
CA GLU A 49 12.32 8.13 -2.52
C GLU A 49 13.58 7.33 -2.13
N SER A 50 14.08 7.48 -0.91
CA SER A 50 15.21 6.72 -0.36
C SER A 50 14.78 5.44 0.39
N ASP A 51 13.52 5.02 0.22
CA ASP A 51 12.90 3.90 0.93
C ASP A 51 12.90 4.03 2.46
N LYS A 52 12.91 5.27 2.98
CA LYS A 52 12.86 5.55 4.43
C LYS A 52 11.45 6.03 4.82
N ASN A 53 11.29 6.25 6.13
CA ASN A 53 10.06 6.78 6.75
C ASN A 53 8.79 5.99 6.37
N PRO A 54 8.73 4.67 6.60
CA PRO A 54 7.58 3.88 6.18
C PRO A 54 6.30 4.28 6.95
N ILE A 55 5.25 4.60 6.21
CA ILE A 55 3.88 4.76 6.72
C ILE A 55 3.09 3.55 6.26
N GLN A 56 2.47 2.84 7.20
CA GLN A 56 1.61 1.70 6.92
C GLN A 56 0.14 2.12 6.98
N VAL A 57 -0.63 1.71 5.98
CA VAL A 57 -2.08 1.89 5.91
C VAL A 57 -2.72 0.52 5.76
N LEU A 58 -3.63 0.18 6.69
CA LEU A 58 -4.30 -1.11 6.74
C LEU A 58 -5.63 -1.05 5.99
N GLY A 59 -5.89 -2.06 5.16
CA GLY A 59 -7.11 -2.17 4.37
C GLY A 59 -7.17 -1.20 3.18
N PHE A 60 -8.34 -1.13 2.55
CA PHE A 60 -8.60 -0.21 1.43
C PHE A 60 -9.00 1.19 1.94
N ASP A 61 -8.08 1.84 2.65
CA ASP A 61 -8.24 3.20 3.17
C ASP A 61 -7.63 4.24 2.23
N ARG A 62 -8.45 4.74 1.30
CA ARG A 62 -8.05 5.73 0.30
C ARG A 62 -7.59 7.04 0.91
N GLU A 63 -8.26 7.51 1.96
CA GLU A 63 -7.91 8.77 2.63
C GLU A 63 -6.60 8.61 3.39
N GLY A 64 -6.42 7.48 4.10
CA GLY A 64 -5.16 7.13 4.74
C GLY A 64 -3.99 7.09 3.77
N ILE A 65 -4.17 6.49 2.59
CA ILE A 65 -3.15 6.44 1.53
C ILE A 65 -2.79 7.84 1.02
N LEU A 66 -3.78 8.68 0.71
CA LEU A 66 -3.52 10.04 0.23
C LEU A 66 -2.81 10.89 1.29
N ASN A 67 -3.23 10.78 2.55
CA ASN A 67 -2.59 11.48 3.66
C ASN A 67 -1.14 11.00 3.89
N ALA A 68 -0.88 9.70 3.75
CA ALA A 68 0.46 9.15 3.84
C ALA A 68 1.35 9.64 2.68
N LEU A 69 0.83 9.70 1.46
CA LEU A 69 1.54 10.26 0.30
C LEU A 69 1.88 11.73 0.49
N ASP A 70 0.96 12.53 1.04
CA ASP A 70 1.19 13.94 1.33
C ASP A 70 2.28 14.13 2.39
N LYS A 71 2.22 13.36 3.49
CA LYS A 71 3.24 13.38 4.55
C LYS A 71 4.63 13.06 4.03
N ILE A 72 4.76 12.07 3.15
CA ILE A 72 6.05 11.68 2.58
C ILE A 72 6.61 12.75 1.64
N LYS A 73 5.76 13.45 0.87
CA LYS A 73 6.20 14.56 0.00
C LYS A 73 6.65 15.80 0.77
N ALA A 74 6.21 15.94 2.01
CA ALA A 74 6.57 17.07 2.88
C ALA A 74 7.91 16.86 3.62
N ILE A 75 8.54 15.68 3.48
CA ILE A 75 9.84 15.31 4.07
C ILE A 75 10.94 15.57 3.05
#